data_AF-K1IJX8-F1
#
_entry.id   AF-K1IJX8-F1
#
_cell.length_a   1.000
_cell.length_b   1.000
_cell.length_c   1.000
_cell.angle_alpha   90.00
_cell.angle_beta   90.00
_cell.angle_gamma   90.00
#
_symmetry.space_group_name_H-M   'P 1'
#
loop_
_entity.id
_entity.type
_entity.pdbx_description
1 polymer ?
#
loop_
_entity_poly.entity_id
_entity_poly.type
_entity_poly.pdbx_seq_one_letter_code
_entity_poly.pdbx_strand_id
1 'polypeptide(L)'
;MVSKVYGVVGSVLLLLPLMSQAQPSRPQVVPESRINVRFYEISAAQSDQLPRAIAQSAPKVNGKPVLGKASYQMEWQLETDQLPGRCQLKRVTVTTHATVLLPRWRQSSEGSDPARQRWGRLLSSMFDYESRFKEMVLQGANQVGGAIAGLPGHADCQVLRYAAWAAGSGELNKIKGRLDGFQRQTGYGEQLGVHWPK
;
A
#
# COMPACT_ATOMS: atom_id res chain seq x y z
N MET A 1 4.83 -53.11 25.73
CA MET A 1 5.29 -53.45 27.10
C MET A 1 4.82 -52.36 28.03
N VAL A 2 4.01 -52.73 29.02
CA VAL A 2 3.29 -51.82 29.92
C VAL A 2 4.12 -51.62 31.19
N SER A 3 4.28 -50.38 31.63
CA SER A 3 4.78 -50.10 32.99
C SER A 3 3.74 -49.26 33.73
N LYS A 4 3.13 -49.87 34.74
CA LYS A 4 2.24 -49.25 35.72
C LYS A 4 3.06 -48.93 36.95
N VAL A 5 3.02 -47.67 37.39
CA VAL A 5 3.51 -47.26 38.72
C VAL A 5 2.34 -46.68 39.49
N TYR A 6 2.02 -47.31 40.61
CA TYR A 6 1.18 -46.75 41.67
C TYR A 6 2.10 -46.15 42.73
N GLY A 7 1.79 -44.96 43.25
CA GLY A 7 2.56 -44.39 44.34
C GLY A 7 2.10 -43.00 44.82
N VAL A 8 1.29 -43.03 45.87
CA VAL A 8 1.16 -42.06 46.98
C VAL A 8 0.79 -40.61 46.64
N VAL A 9 -0.45 -40.27 47.02
CA VAL A 9 -0.99 -38.92 47.16
C VAL A 9 -0.25 -38.20 48.28
N GLY A 10 0.68 -37.33 47.91
CA GLY A 10 1.21 -36.27 48.77
C GLY A 10 0.86 -34.92 48.15
N SER A 11 -0.35 -34.43 48.42
CA SER A 11 -0.76 -33.08 48.00
C SER A 11 -0.06 -32.04 48.87
N VAL A 12 1.21 -31.76 48.56
CA VAL A 12 1.81 -30.48 48.93
C VAL A 12 1.25 -29.47 47.93
N LEU A 13 0.25 -28.69 48.38
CA LEU A 13 -0.20 -27.48 47.70
C LEU A 13 0.96 -26.47 47.71
N LEU A 14 1.87 -26.60 46.75
CA LEU A 14 2.79 -25.54 46.37
C LEU A 14 1.94 -24.42 45.77
N LEU A 15 1.60 -23.45 46.61
CA LEU A 15 1.11 -22.13 46.20
C LEU A 15 2.22 -21.44 45.40
N LEU A 16 2.31 -21.78 44.11
CA LEU A 16 3.08 -21.01 43.16
C LEU A 16 2.42 -19.62 43.06
N PRO A 17 3.09 -18.53 43.44
CA PRO A 17 2.53 -17.21 43.23
C PRO A 17 2.28 -17.05 41.73
N LEU A 18 1.04 -16.77 41.36
CA LEU A 18 0.68 -16.26 40.03
C LEU A 18 1.35 -14.89 39.90
N MET A 19 2.64 -14.89 39.55
CA MET A 19 3.31 -13.69 39.07
C MET A 19 2.59 -13.30 37.78
N SER A 20 1.73 -12.30 37.91
CA SER A 20 1.06 -11.65 36.79
C SER A 20 2.14 -11.00 35.93
N GLN A 21 2.71 -11.77 35.01
CA GLN A 21 3.62 -11.25 34.01
C GLN A 21 2.79 -10.30 33.15
N ALA A 22 2.98 -8.99 33.34
CA ALA A 22 2.45 -7.99 32.43
C ALA A 22 2.95 -8.34 31.03
N GLN A 23 2.08 -8.92 30.21
CA GLN A 23 2.44 -9.25 28.84
C GLN A 23 2.80 -7.94 28.14
N PRO A 24 3.95 -7.87 27.44
CA PRO A 24 4.31 -6.67 26.71
C PRO A 24 3.18 -6.39 25.71
N SER A 25 2.55 -5.23 25.84
CA SER A 25 1.51 -4.81 24.92
C SER A 25 2.12 -4.76 23.53
N ARG A 26 1.56 -5.54 22.60
CA ARG A 26 2.01 -5.52 21.20
C ARG A 26 1.88 -4.09 20.68
N PRO A 27 2.90 -3.56 19.97
CA PRO A 27 2.79 -2.24 19.41
C PRO A 27 1.59 -2.17 18.46
N GLN A 28 0.78 -1.12 18.58
CA GLN A 28 -0.37 -0.89 17.70
C GLN A 28 0.14 -0.52 16.30
N VAL A 29 -0.42 -1.13 15.25
CA VAL A 29 -0.17 -0.74 13.86
C VAL A 29 -1.40 0.00 13.34
N VAL A 30 -1.21 1.24 12.88
CA VAL A 30 -2.28 2.11 12.38
C VAL A 30 -1.98 2.48 10.93
N PRO A 31 -2.57 1.80 9.94
CA PRO A 31 -2.47 2.20 8.55
C PRO A 31 -3.43 3.36 8.25
N GLU A 32 -2.92 4.40 7.61
CA GLU A 32 -3.69 5.54 7.10
C GLU A 32 -3.49 5.69 5.59
N SER A 33 -4.50 6.19 4.88
CA SER A 33 -4.40 6.45 3.45
C SER A 33 -5.06 7.75 3.02
N ARG A 34 -4.39 8.49 2.14
CA ARG A 34 -4.86 9.74 1.54
C ARG A 34 -4.68 9.62 0.03
N ILE A 35 -5.77 9.31 -0.67
CA ILE A 35 -5.76 9.06 -2.12
C ILE A 35 -6.51 10.19 -2.82
N ASN A 36 -5.82 10.86 -3.75
CA ASN A 36 -6.37 11.95 -4.54
C ASN A 36 -6.47 11.52 -6.01
N VAL A 37 -7.68 11.47 -6.55
CA VAL A 37 -7.89 11.22 -7.98
C VAL A 37 -8.12 12.55 -8.67
N ARG A 38 -7.27 12.84 -9.67
CA ARG A 38 -7.30 14.05 -10.50
C ARG A 38 -7.56 13.66 -11.94
N PHE A 39 -8.04 14.63 -12.69
CA PHE A 39 -8.29 14.46 -14.10
C PHE A 39 -7.58 15.54 -14.91
N TYR A 40 -7.01 15.15 -16.05
CA TYR A 40 -6.64 16.08 -17.10
C TYR A 40 -7.72 16.07 -18.17
N GLU A 41 -8.04 17.26 -18.66
CA GLU A 41 -9.15 17.43 -19.60
C GLU A 41 -8.67 17.17 -21.02
N ILE A 42 -9.48 16.42 -21.76
CA ILE A 42 -9.34 16.17 -23.19
C ILE A 42 -10.50 16.87 -23.88
N SER A 43 -10.17 17.84 -24.71
CA SER A 43 -11.15 18.61 -25.49
C SER A 43 -11.15 18.11 -26.92
N ALA A 44 -12.17 17.35 -27.28
CA ALA A 44 -12.40 16.87 -28.64
C ALA A 44 -13.90 16.89 -28.92
N ALA A 45 -14.36 17.70 -29.88
CA ALA A 45 -15.79 17.83 -30.20
C ALA A 45 -16.31 16.67 -31.06
N GLN A 46 -15.41 15.93 -31.70
CA GLN A 46 -15.70 14.75 -32.51
C GLN A 46 -14.74 13.61 -32.13
N SER A 47 -15.15 12.37 -32.37
CA SER A 47 -14.42 11.18 -31.94
C SER A 47 -13.14 10.92 -32.73
N ASP A 48 -13.06 11.35 -33.98
CA ASP A 48 -11.87 11.33 -34.83
C ASP A 48 -10.76 12.27 -34.34
N GLN A 49 -11.12 13.32 -33.59
CA GLN A 49 -10.17 14.26 -32.98
C GLN A 49 -9.54 13.70 -31.69
N LEU A 50 -10.13 12.66 -31.11
CA LEU A 50 -9.78 12.15 -29.79
C LEU A 50 -8.31 11.68 -29.68
N PRO A 51 -7.74 10.90 -30.62
CA PRO A 51 -6.35 10.47 -30.53
C PRO A 51 -5.37 11.65 -30.47
N ARG A 52 -5.60 12.68 -31.29
CA ARG A 52 -4.78 13.90 -31.30
C ARG A 52 -4.92 14.69 -30.00
N ALA A 53 -6.14 14.85 -29.50
CA ALA A 53 -6.41 15.57 -28.27
C ALA A 53 -5.77 14.89 -27.05
N ILE A 54 -5.80 13.54 -26.99
CA ILE A 54 -5.10 12.79 -25.95
C ILE A 54 -3.59 13.01 -26.06
N ALA A 55 -3.00 12.86 -27.25
CA ALA A 55 -1.56 13.03 -27.44
C ALA A 55 -1.06 14.43 -27.02
N GLN A 56 -1.91 15.46 -27.13
CA GLN A 56 -1.61 16.83 -26.71
C GLN A 56 -1.74 17.04 -25.20
N SER A 57 -2.76 16.48 -24.56
CA SER A 57 -3.02 16.69 -23.12
C SER A 57 -2.37 15.65 -22.20
N ALA A 58 -1.95 14.51 -22.73
CA ALA A 58 -1.46 13.39 -21.93
C ALA A 58 -0.24 13.78 -21.09
N PRO A 59 -0.18 13.38 -19.81
CA PRO A 59 1.02 13.55 -19.00
C PRO A 59 2.19 12.78 -19.61
N LYS A 60 3.41 13.28 -19.35
CA LYS A 60 4.64 12.62 -19.80
C LYS A 60 5.36 11.94 -18.65
N VAL A 61 5.87 10.74 -18.90
CA VAL A 61 6.78 9.99 -18.02
C VAL A 61 8.03 9.70 -18.84
N ASN A 62 9.20 10.13 -18.38
CA ASN A 62 10.47 10.02 -19.12
C ASN A 62 10.37 10.54 -20.56
N GLY A 63 9.67 11.67 -20.75
CA GLY A 63 9.44 12.30 -22.05
C GLY A 63 8.37 11.66 -22.94
N LYS A 64 7.87 10.47 -22.60
CA LYS A 64 6.85 9.74 -23.37
C LYS A 64 5.44 10.01 -22.84
N PRO A 65 4.45 10.25 -23.70
CA PRO A 65 3.06 10.43 -23.25
C PRO A 65 2.50 9.12 -22.71
N VAL A 66 1.69 9.20 -21.66
CA VAL A 66 0.99 8.06 -21.05
C VAL A 66 -0.47 8.42 -20.80
N LEU A 67 -1.38 7.44 -20.89
CA LEU A 67 -2.81 7.69 -20.70
C LEU A 67 -3.16 8.10 -19.27
N GLY A 68 -2.42 7.60 -18.28
CA GLY A 68 -2.57 7.96 -16.87
C GLY A 68 -1.25 7.82 -16.14
N LYS A 69 -1.18 8.40 -14.94
CA LYS A 69 -0.06 8.19 -14.04
C LYS A 69 -0.53 8.20 -12.59
N ALA A 70 0.07 7.35 -11.77
CA ALA A 70 -0.06 7.40 -10.33
C ALA A 70 1.28 7.60 -9.65
N SER A 71 1.28 8.34 -8.54
CA SER A 71 2.42 8.52 -7.66
C SER A 71 2.04 8.09 -6.26
N TYR A 72 2.87 7.25 -5.64
CA TYR A 72 2.66 6.75 -4.28
C TYR A 72 3.85 7.17 -3.40
N GLN A 73 3.54 7.63 -2.20
CA GLN A 73 4.49 7.93 -1.15
C GLN A 73 4.03 7.27 0.13
N MET A 74 4.97 6.73 0.90
CA MET A 74 4.71 6.12 2.18
C MET A 74 5.66 6.70 3.22
N GLU A 75 5.12 7.04 4.38
CA GLU A 75 5.85 7.55 5.52
C GLU A 75 5.33 6.87 6.79
N TRP A 76 6.14 6.88 7.85
CA TRP A 76 5.73 6.31 9.12
C TRP A 76 6.20 7.15 10.31
N GLN A 77 5.38 7.13 11.35
CA GLN A 77 5.61 7.80 12.62
C GLN A 77 5.60 6.76 13.74
N LEU A 78 6.48 6.96 14.73
CA LEU A 78 6.69 6.04 15.83
C LEU A 78 6.32 6.72 17.14
N GLU A 79 5.50 6.05 17.95
CA GLU A 79 5.32 6.36 19.35
C GLU A 79 6.13 5.36 20.18
N THR A 80 7.06 5.87 20.98
CA THR A 80 8.01 5.06 21.74
C THR A 80 7.95 5.41 23.22
N ASP A 81 8.16 4.41 24.07
CA ASP A 81 8.36 4.58 25.50
C ASP A 81 9.82 4.35 25.87
N GLN A 82 10.42 5.35 26.54
CA GLN A 82 11.70 5.18 27.22
C GLN A 82 11.45 4.76 28.67
N LEU A 83 11.84 3.54 29.00
CA LEU A 83 11.92 2.98 30.35
C LEU A 83 13.39 2.93 30.79
N PRO A 84 13.68 2.75 32.10
CA PRO A 84 15.05 2.56 32.57
C PRO A 84 15.74 1.39 31.85
N GLY A 85 16.79 1.69 31.09
CA GLY A 85 17.57 0.70 30.33
C GLY A 85 16.87 0.09 29.12
N ARG A 86 15.67 0.57 28.73
CA ARG A 86 14.90 -0.01 27.61
C ARG A 86 13.99 1.02 26.94
N CYS A 87 14.13 1.18 25.64
CA CYS A 87 13.13 1.77 24.76
C CYS A 87 12.27 0.68 24.09
N GLN A 88 10.96 0.91 24.03
CA GLN A 88 10.03 0.02 23.34
C GLN A 88 9.05 0.81 22.48
N LEU A 89 8.48 0.14 21.48
CA LEU A 89 7.50 0.72 20.59
C LEU A 89 6.09 0.57 21.17
N LYS A 90 5.30 1.63 21.13
CA LYS A 90 3.87 1.62 21.48
C LYS A 90 2.98 1.57 20.25
N ARG A 91 3.30 2.37 19.24
CA ARG A 91 2.49 2.53 18.04
C ARG A 91 3.35 2.85 16.83
N VAL A 92 2.95 2.32 15.68
CA VAL A 92 3.43 2.72 14.36
C VAL A 92 2.24 3.20 13.57
N THR A 93 2.28 4.46 13.13
CA THR A 93 1.32 4.97 12.14
C THR A 93 2.01 4.98 10.79
N VAL A 94 1.45 4.28 9.80
CA VAL A 94 1.97 4.25 8.43
C VAL A 94 0.99 4.98 7.53
N THR A 95 1.41 6.10 6.96
CA THR A 95 0.56 6.93 6.11
C THR A 95 0.95 6.76 4.65
N THR A 96 -0.03 6.39 3.83
CA THR A 96 0.10 6.32 2.37
C THR A 96 -0.51 7.55 1.72
N HIS A 97 0.25 8.27 0.92
CA HIS A 97 -0.24 9.34 0.06
C HIS A 97 -0.20 8.88 -1.39
N ALA A 98 -1.30 9.07 -2.11
CA ALA A 98 -1.38 8.73 -3.53
C ALA A 98 -2.03 9.86 -4.33
N THR A 99 -1.49 10.14 -5.50
CA THR A 99 -2.16 10.96 -6.52
C THR A 99 -2.27 10.15 -7.80
N VAL A 100 -3.49 9.97 -8.29
CA VAL A 100 -3.80 9.28 -9.55
C VAL A 100 -4.31 10.32 -10.53
N LEU A 101 -3.72 10.40 -11.72
CA LEU A 101 -4.12 11.32 -12.78
C LEU A 101 -4.67 10.52 -13.96
N LEU A 102 -5.96 10.70 -14.24
CA LEU A 102 -6.70 10.02 -15.31
C LEU A 102 -7.23 11.00 -16.35
N PRO A 103 -7.51 10.56 -17.57
CA PRO A 103 -8.10 11.40 -18.58
C PRO A 103 -9.59 11.64 -18.31
N ARG A 104 -10.08 12.82 -18.67
CA ARG A 104 -11.51 13.12 -18.77
C ARG A 104 -11.82 13.76 -20.12
N TRP A 105 -12.66 13.11 -20.90
CA TRP A 105 -13.11 13.66 -22.17
C TRP A 105 -14.28 14.62 -21.94
N ARG A 106 -14.09 15.92 -22.21
CA ARG A 106 -15.16 16.91 -22.19
C ARG A 106 -15.87 16.96 -23.53
N GLN A 107 -17.11 16.51 -23.56
CA GLN A 107 -18.06 16.80 -24.63
C GLN A 107 -19.45 17.13 -24.08
N SER A 108 -20.11 18.09 -24.72
CA SER A 108 -21.56 18.29 -24.64
C SER A 108 -22.22 17.71 -25.91
N SER A 109 -22.95 16.61 -25.80
CA SER A 109 -24.10 16.29 -26.67
C SER A 109 -24.52 14.84 -26.44
N GLU A 110 -25.73 14.60 -26.00
CA GLU A 110 -26.28 13.28 -25.72
C GLU A 110 -26.28 12.37 -26.95
N GLY A 111 -26.05 11.06 -26.77
CA GLY A 111 -26.12 10.07 -27.85
C GLY A 111 -25.27 8.81 -27.65
N SER A 112 -25.72 7.69 -28.23
CA SER A 112 -25.13 6.34 -28.22
C SER A 112 -23.92 6.19 -29.16
N ASP A 113 -22.97 7.13 -29.12
CA ASP A 113 -21.76 7.07 -29.94
C ASP A 113 -20.88 5.86 -29.55
N PRO A 114 -20.55 4.94 -30.49
CA PRO A 114 -19.59 3.86 -30.26
C PRO A 114 -18.25 4.32 -29.66
N ALA A 115 -17.80 5.55 -29.95
CA ALA A 115 -16.61 6.13 -29.35
C ALA A 115 -16.74 6.35 -27.83
N ARG A 116 -17.93 6.72 -27.34
CA ARG A 116 -18.19 6.84 -25.90
C ARG A 116 -18.16 5.49 -25.20
N GLN A 117 -18.69 4.45 -25.83
CA GLN A 117 -18.60 3.10 -25.28
C GLN A 117 -17.13 2.64 -25.19
N ARG A 118 -16.33 2.93 -26.23
CA ARG A 118 -14.88 2.66 -26.21
C ARG A 118 -14.18 3.47 -25.12
N TRP A 119 -14.53 4.75 -24.96
CA TRP A 119 -13.99 5.62 -23.91
C TRP A 119 -14.33 5.09 -22.50
N GLY A 120 -15.59 4.73 -22.27
CA GLY A 120 -16.04 4.15 -21.00
C GLY A 120 -15.30 2.85 -20.67
N ARG A 121 -15.11 1.97 -21.65
CA ARG A 121 -14.30 0.75 -21.48
C ARG A 121 -12.85 1.07 -21.13
N LEU A 122 -12.22 1.99 -21.85
CA LEU A 122 -10.86 2.43 -21.54
C LEU A 122 -10.76 2.97 -20.10
N LEU A 123 -11.67 3.87 -19.72
CA LEU A 123 -11.64 4.46 -18.38
C LEU A 123 -11.86 3.40 -17.29
N SER A 124 -12.75 2.44 -17.50
CA SER A 124 -12.93 1.28 -16.61
C SER A 124 -11.64 0.48 -16.47
N SER A 125 -11.00 0.11 -17.60
CA SER A 125 -9.72 -0.60 -17.60
C SER A 125 -8.62 0.17 -16.86
N MET A 126 -8.60 1.50 -16.99
CA MET A 126 -7.65 2.35 -16.25
C MET A 126 -7.95 2.33 -14.76
N PHE A 127 -9.21 2.43 -14.34
CA PHE A 127 -9.57 2.31 -12.92
C PHE A 127 -9.21 0.94 -12.35
N ASP A 128 -9.43 -0.14 -13.10
CA ASP A 128 -9.07 -1.50 -12.70
C ASP A 128 -7.56 -1.72 -12.59
N TYR A 129 -6.78 -1.08 -13.47
CA TYR A 129 -5.33 -1.09 -13.39
C TYR A 129 -4.84 -0.34 -12.15
N GLU A 130 -5.35 0.86 -11.89
CA GLU A 130 -4.95 1.71 -10.77
C GLU A 130 -5.45 1.17 -9.41
N SER A 131 -6.60 0.49 -9.37
CA SER A 131 -7.12 -0.15 -8.14
C SER A 131 -6.20 -1.27 -7.65
N ARG A 132 -5.59 -2.03 -8.57
CA ARG A 132 -4.61 -3.07 -8.23
C ARG A 132 -3.34 -2.49 -7.61
N PHE A 133 -2.84 -1.34 -8.08
CA PHE A 133 -1.74 -0.64 -7.40
C PHE A 133 -2.14 -0.18 -6.01
N LYS A 134 -3.31 0.43 -5.88
CA LYS A 134 -3.83 0.87 -4.57
C LYS A 134 -3.85 -0.30 -3.58
N GLU A 135 -4.40 -1.45 -3.97
CA GLU A 135 -4.44 -2.63 -3.10
C GLU A 135 -3.05 -3.10 -2.68
N MET A 136 -2.11 -3.23 -3.63
CA MET A 136 -0.73 -3.63 -3.33
C MET A 136 -0.01 -2.65 -2.40
N VAL A 137 -0.22 -1.34 -2.59
CA VAL A 137 0.39 -0.31 -1.74
C VAL A 137 -0.21 -0.33 -0.33
N LEU A 138 -1.52 -0.48 -0.18
CA LEU A 138 -2.18 -0.57 1.13
C LEU A 138 -1.77 -1.85 1.88
N GLN A 139 -1.67 -2.98 1.19
CA GLN A 139 -1.09 -4.20 1.75
C GLN A 139 0.37 -3.98 2.17
N GLY A 140 1.12 -3.24 1.35
CA GLY A 140 2.48 -2.83 1.65
C GLY A 140 2.60 -1.98 2.93
N ALA A 141 1.69 -1.04 3.15
CA ALA A 141 1.66 -0.23 4.35
C ALA A 141 1.50 -1.09 5.61
N ASN A 142 0.63 -2.10 5.55
CA ASN A 142 0.47 -3.07 6.64
C ASN A 142 1.75 -3.89 6.88
N GLN A 143 2.46 -4.28 5.81
CA GLN A 143 3.72 -5.02 5.92
C GLN A 143 4.83 -4.17 6.54
N VAL A 144 4.96 -2.91 6.14
CA VAL A 144 5.87 -1.93 6.76
C VAL A 144 5.56 -1.78 8.24
N GLY A 145 4.29 -1.52 8.59
CA GLY A 145 3.86 -1.36 9.98
C GLY A 145 4.12 -2.61 10.82
N GLY A 146 3.82 -3.79 10.29
CA GLY A 146 4.08 -5.08 10.94
C GLY A 146 5.56 -5.37 11.16
N ALA A 147 6.41 -5.09 10.16
CA ALA A 147 7.86 -5.28 10.27
C ALA A 147 8.47 -4.38 11.35
N ILE A 148 8.02 -3.13 11.43
CA ILE A 148 8.47 -2.18 12.46
C ILE A 148 7.94 -2.60 13.84
N ALA A 149 6.66 -2.98 13.94
CA ALA A 149 6.06 -3.42 15.20
C ALA A 149 6.64 -4.74 15.74
N GLY A 150 7.25 -5.55 14.87
CA GLY A 150 7.94 -6.78 15.25
C GLY A 150 9.34 -6.57 15.85
N LEU A 151 9.86 -5.34 15.87
CA LEU A 151 11.19 -5.07 16.41
C LEU A 151 11.21 -5.30 17.94
N PRO A 152 12.29 -5.90 18.47
CA PRO A 152 12.48 -6.00 19.91
C PRO A 152 12.68 -4.61 20.52
N GLY A 153 12.48 -4.50 21.83
CA GLY A 153 12.92 -3.31 22.55
C GLY A 153 14.44 -3.15 22.48
N HIS A 154 14.92 -1.92 22.40
CA HIS A 154 16.35 -1.59 22.41
C HIS A 154 16.70 -0.88 23.73
N ALA A 155 17.97 -0.66 24.03
CA ALA A 155 18.35 0.12 25.22
C ALA A 155 18.00 1.62 25.07
N ASP A 156 18.03 2.11 23.83
CA ASP A 156 17.95 3.53 23.46
C ASP A 156 16.93 3.74 22.32
N CYS A 157 16.13 4.81 22.41
CA CYS A 157 15.11 5.09 21.41
C CYS A 157 15.64 5.56 20.05
N GLN A 158 16.84 6.15 19.96
CA GLN A 158 17.45 6.46 18.67
C GLN A 158 17.86 5.17 17.94
N VAL A 159 18.40 4.19 18.67
CA VAL A 159 18.71 2.87 18.11
C VAL A 159 17.44 2.18 17.60
N LEU A 160 16.35 2.21 18.38
CA LEU A 160 15.04 1.69 17.94
C LEU A 160 14.51 2.42 16.70
N ARG A 161 14.63 3.75 16.64
CA ARG A 161 14.19 4.56 15.48
C ARG A 161 14.97 4.22 14.22
N TYR A 162 16.28 4.01 14.32
CA TYR A 162 17.10 3.58 13.19
C TYR A 162 16.73 2.16 12.73
N ALA A 163 16.55 1.23 13.66
CA ALA A 163 16.09 -0.13 13.35
C ALA A 163 14.72 -0.12 12.64
N ALA A 164 13.79 0.71 13.12
CA ALA A 164 12.48 0.92 12.49
C ALA A 164 12.60 1.50 11.07
N TRP A 165 13.49 2.49 10.87
CA TRP A 165 13.74 3.02 9.54
C TRP A 165 14.28 1.95 8.59
N ALA A 166 15.23 1.13 9.04
CA ALA A 166 15.81 0.06 8.23
C ALA A 166 14.77 -1.02 7.89
N ALA A 167 13.98 -1.47 8.86
CA ALA A 167 12.92 -2.44 8.67
C ALA A 167 11.85 -1.94 7.69
N GLY A 168 11.34 -0.72 7.89
CA GLY A 168 10.36 -0.10 7.00
C GLY A 168 10.89 0.12 5.59
N SER A 169 12.13 0.58 5.45
CA SER A 169 12.78 0.76 4.15
C SER A 169 12.98 -0.57 3.40
N GLY A 170 13.31 -1.64 4.13
CA GLY A 170 13.42 -2.98 3.57
C GLY A 170 12.10 -3.46 2.96
N GLU A 171 10.99 -3.35 3.68
CA GLU A 171 9.66 -3.69 3.16
C GLU A 171 9.23 -2.78 2.00
N LEU A 172 9.50 -1.48 2.10
CA LEU A 172 9.20 -0.52 1.02
C LEU A 172 9.90 -0.91 -0.30
N ASN A 173 11.15 -1.37 -0.25
CA ASN A 173 11.87 -1.82 -1.44
C ASN A 173 11.28 -3.11 -2.03
N LYS A 174 10.81 -4.04 -1.19
CA LYS A 174 10.09 -5.24 -1.67
C LYS A 174 8.79 -4.85 -2.38
N ILE A 175 8.03 -3.91 -1.82
CA ILE A 175 6.79 -3.42 -2.42
C ILE A 175 7.07 -2.78 -3.77
N LYS A 176 8.07 -1.89 -3.89
CA LYS A 176 8.49 -1.31 -5.18
C LYS A 176 8.78 -2.39 -6.22
N GLY A 177 9.54 -3.42 -5.86
CA GLY A 177 9.81 -4.55 -6.75
C GLY A 177 8.56 -5.29 -7.23
N ARG A 178 7.54 -5.45 -6.37
CA ARG A 178 6.25 -6.05 -6.75
C ARG A 178 5.46 -5.13 -7.69
N LEU A 179 5.43 -3.83 -7.43
CA LEU A 179 4.76 -2.86 -8.31
C LEU A 179 5.39 -2.86 -9.70
N ASP A 180 6.73 -2.81 -9.78
CA ASP A 180 7.47 -2.87 -11.04
C ASP A 180 7.23 -4.20 -11.78
N GLY A 181 7.17 -5.30 -11.03
CA GLY A 181 6.82 -6.62 -11.56
C GLY A 181 5.43 -6.64 -12.19
N PHE A 182 4.43 -6.10 -11.49
CA PHE A 182 3.06 -6.01 -11.98
C PHE A 182 2.94 -5.10 -13.21
N GLN A 183 3.65 -3.97 -13.24
CA GLN A 183 3.72 -3.10 -14.43
C GLN A 183 4.23 -3.88 -15.65
N ARG A 184 5.34 -4.62 -15.50
CA ARG A 184 5.89 -5.41 -16.61
C ARG A 184 4.97 -6.55 -17.03
N GLN A 185 4.40 -7.26 -16.07
CA GLN A 185 3.52 -8.40 -16.33
C GLN A 185 2.28 -7.99 -17.14
N THR A 186 1.69 -6.84 -16.81
CA THR A 186 0.47 -6.34 -17.47
C THR A 186 0.74 -5.56 -18.75
N GLY A 187 1.99 -5.41 -19.18
CA GLY A 187 2.34 -4.53 -20.30
C GLY A 187 1.94 -3.07 -20.02
N TYR A 188 2.18 -2.58 -18.80
CA TYR A 188 1.77 -1.25 -18.35
C TYR A 188 0.25 -1.00 -18.45
N GLY A 189 -0.55 -2.05 -18.23
CA GLY A 189 -2.01 -2.02 -18.27
C GLY A 189 -2.64 -2.46 -19.59
N GLU A 190 -1.85 -2.67 -20.65
CA GLU A 190 -2.38 -3.12 -21.96
C GLU A 190 -3.14 -4.44 -21.84
N GLN A 191 -2.66 -5.40 -21.04
CA GLN A 191 -3.37 -6.67 -20.83
C GLN A 191 -4.71 -6.53 -20.09
N LEU A 192 -4.95 -5.39 -19.45
CA LEU A 192 -6.21 -5.07 -18.78
C LEU A 192 -7.12 -4.19 -19.65
N GLY A 193 -6.75 -3.95 -20.91
CA GLY A 193 -7.52 -3.13 -21.85
C GLY A 193 -7.16 -1.65 -21.84
N VAL A 194 -6.07 -1.24 -21.18
CA VAL A 194 -5.55 0.14 -21.25
C VAL A 194 -4.82 0.32 -22.57
N HIS A 195 -5.58 0.61 -23.62
CA HIS A 195 -5.05 0.87 -24.96
C HIS A 195 -5.28 2.31 -25.38
N TRP A 196 -4.33 2.86 -26.12
CA TRP A 196 -4.50 4.14 -26.79
C TRP A 196 -5.71 4.09 -27.72
N PRO A 197 -6.66 5.05 -27.63
CA PRO A 197 -7.73 5.18 -28.59
C PRO A 197 -7.17 5.34 -30.00
N LYS A 198 -7.74 4.59 -30.94
CA LYS A 198 -7.45 4.65 -32.38
C LYS A 198 -8.48 5.52 -33.08
#